data_AF-A0A4V3ESI6-F1
#
_entry.id   AF-A0A4V3ESI6-F1
#
_cell.length_a   1.000
_cell.length_b   1.000
_cell.length_c   1.000
_cell.angle_alpha   90.00
_cell.angle_beta   90.00
_cell.angle_gamma   90.00
#
_symmetry.space_group_name_H-M   'P 1'
#
loop_
_entity.id
_entity.type
_entity.pdbx_description
1 polymer ?
#
loop_
_entity_poly.entity_id
_entity_poly.type
_entity_poly.pdbx_seq_one_letter_code
_entity_poly.pdbx_strand_id
1 'polypeptide(L)'
;MPVTKRKFTPEFKEKLIKEAIETGNASLVARQYEISPSLLSRWVRQYKNPQNNNTLTKESKITSHADIKALEDENNTLKKLLGEKDLEIAILKDLLKKPTNDSR
;
A
#
# COMPACT_ATOMS: atom_id res chain seq x y z
N MET A 1 -12.71 20.93 -24.95
CA MET A 1 -11.59 21.47 -24.13
C MET A 1 -11.09 20.39 -23.19
N PRO A 2 -9.81 20.00 -23.21
CA PRO A 2 -9.28 19.03 -22.25
C PRO A 2 -9.17 19.67 -20.86
N VAL A 3 -9.80 19.07 -19.86
CA VAL A 3 -9.71 19.51 -18.46
C VAL A 3 -8.40 18.95 -17.89
N THR A 4 -7.42 19.83 -17.65
CA THR A 4 -6.14 19.45 -17.01
C THR A 4 -6.39 19.13 -15.54
N LYS A 5 -6.27 17.84 -15.17
CA LYS A 5 -6.37 17.40 -13.78
C LYS A 5 -5.12 17.86 -13.02
N ARG A 6 -5.27 18.75 -12.04
CA ARG A 6 -4.20 19.07 -11.08
C ARG A 6 -3.76 17.77 -10.39
N LYS A 7 -2.47 17.45 -10.47
CA LYS A 7 -1.87 16.31 -9.78
C LYS A 7 -1.35 16.80 -8.42
N PHE A 8 -1.72 16.10 -7.36
CA PHE A 8 -1.22 16.34 -6.01
C PHE A 8 -0.34 15.17 -5.62
N THR A 9 0.80 15.44 -4.96
CA THR A 9 1.66 14.38 -4.46
C THR A 9 1.00 13.64 -3.29
N PRO A 10 1.30 12.35 -3.10
CA PRO A 10 0.72 11.57 -2.01
C PRO A 10 1.04 12.16 -0.64
N GLU A 11 2.25 12.70 -0.43
CA GLU A 11 2.64 13.31 0.85
C GLU A 11 1.81 14.57 1.14
N PHE A 12 1.57 15.39 0.11
CA PHE A 12 0.75 16.60 0.24
C PHE A 12 -0.70 16.25 0.60
N LYS A 13 -1.26 15.25 -0.07
CA LYS A 13 -2.60 14.75 0.23
C LYS A 13 -2.70 14.26 1.68
N GLU A 14 -1.72 13.50 2.17
CA GLU A 14 -1.73 12.99 3.53
C GLU A 14 -1.63 14.12 4.58
N LYS A 15 -0.75 15.09 4.35
CA LYS A 15 -0.60 16.27 5.23
C LYS A 15 -1.92 17.01 5.41
N LEU A 16 -2.59 17.32 4.30
CA LEU A 16 -3.86 18.06 4.32
C LEU A 16 -5.00 17.26 4.98
N ILE A 17 -5.03 15.94 4.79
CA ILE A 17 -6.01 15.07 5.45
C ILE A 17 -5.81 15.12 6.98
N LYS A 18 -4.57 14.98 7.45
CA LYS A 18 -4.26 15.03 8.90
C LYS A 18 -4.67 16.37 9.51
N GLU A 19 -4.26 17.47 8.89
CA GLU A 19 -4.59 18.82 9.34
C GLU A 19 -6.11 19.09 9.36
N ALA A 20 -6.84 18.58 8.36
CA ALA A 20 -8.30 18.68 8.32
C ALA A 20 -8.99 17.85 9.40
N ILE A 21 -8.41 16.73 9.81
CA ILE A 21 -8.91 15.89 10.91
C ILE A 21 -8.64 16.57 12.25
N GLU A 22 -7.43 17.11 12.45
CA GLU A 22 -7.02 17.81 13.68
C GLU A 22 -7.85 19.09 13.91
N THR A 23 -8.03 19.88 12.85
CA THR A 23 -8.82 21.12 12.91
C THR A 23 -10.33 20.84 12.99
N GLY A 24 -10.77 19.63 12.61
CA GLY A 24 -12.19 19.28 12.46
C GLY A 24 -12.93 20.04 11.34
N ASN A 25 -12.23 20.91 10.60
CA ASN A 25 -12.81 21.75 9.55
C ASN A 25 -12.01 21.65 8.25
N ALA A 26 -12.40 20.69 7.41
CA ALA A 26 -11.80 20.50 6.08
C ALA A 26 -11.98 21.71 5.14
N SER A 27 -13.03 22.53 5.31
CA SER A 27 -13.25 23.68 4.44
C SER A 27 -12.25 24.81 4.69
N LEU A 28 -11.85 25.00 5.95
CA LEU A 28 -10.88 26.01 6.34
C LEU A 28 -9.49 25.64 5.82
N VAL A 29 -9.05 24.40 6.07
CA VAL A 29 -7.77 23.87 5.57
C VAL A 29 -7.75 23.91 4.04
N ALA A 30 -8.85 23.54 3.37
CA ALA A 30 -8.90 23.57 1.92
C ALA A 30 -8.69 24.97 1.32
N ARG A 31 -9.24 26.01 1.95
CA ARG A 31 -9.03 27.41 1.53
C ARG A 31 -7.58 27.85 1.73
N GLN A 32 -6.96 27.47 2.85
CA GLN A 32 -5.56 27.81 3.15
C GLN A 32 -4.58 27.26 2.11
N TYR A 33 -4.86 26.06 1.59
CA TYR A 33 -4.03 25.38 0.59
C TYR A 33 -4.55 25.55 -0.84
N GLU A 34 -5.50 26.46 -1.08
CA GLU A 34 -6.12 26.74 -2.40
C GLU A 34 -6.66 25.49 -3.12
N ILE A 35 -7.15 24.51 -2.35
CA ILE A 35 -7.80 23.32 -2.89
C ILE A 35 -9.31 23.38 -2.70
N SER A 36 -10.03 22.62 -3.52
CA SER A 36 -11.48 22.52 -3.39
C SER A 36 -11.86 21.87 -2.04
N PRO A 37 -12.73 22.50 -1.24
CA PRO A 37 -13.26 21.91 0.00
C PRO A 37 -13.90 20.53 -0.23
N SER A 38 -14.59 20.37 -1.36
CA SER A 38 -15.21 19.10 -1.77
C SER A 38 -14.17 18.00 -2.00
N LEU A 39 -12.99 18.36 -2.54
CA LEU A 39 -11.89 17.42 -2.77
C LEU A 39 -11.28 16.97 -1.44
N LEU A 40 -11.01 17.90 -0.52
CA LEU A 40 -10.43 17.56 0.78
C LEU A 40 -11.40 16.74 1.63
N SER A 41 -12.68 17.10 1.64
CA SER A 41 -13.73 16.35 2.34
C SER A 41 -13.82 14.90 1.84
N ARG A 42 -13.74 14.71 0.51
CA ARG A 42 -13.69 13.36 -0.09
C ARG A 42 -12.45 12.58 0.38
N TRP A 43 -11.27 13.22 0.40
CA TRP A 43 -10.04 12.60 0.86
C TRP A 43 -10.09 12.21 2.34
N VAL A 44 -10.61 13.08 3.21
CA VAL A 44 -10.79 12.79 4.64
C VAL A 44 -11.75 11.62 4.83
N ARG A 45 -12.85 11.57 4.07
CA ARG A 45 -13.81 10.46 4.13
C ARG A 45 -13.20 9.13 3.67
N GLN A 46 -12.40 9.17 2.60
CA GLN A 46 -11.66 8.00 2.08
C GLN A 46 -10.59 7.51 3.06
N TYR A 47 -9.98 8.42 3.82
CA TYR A 47 -9.01 8.10 4.88
C TYR A 47 -9.68 7.47 6.10
N LYS A 48 -10.81 8.02 6.57
CA LYS A 48 -11.53 7.51 7.74
C LYS A 48 -12.16 6.14 7.51
N ASN A 49 -12.65 5.89 6.30
CA ASN A 49 -13.33 4.66 5.97
C ASN A 49 -12.74 4.00 4.71
N PRO A 50 -11.66 3.22 4.86
CA PRO A 50 -11.03 2.55 3.73
C PRO A 50 -11.95 1.51 3.04
N GLN A 51 -12.96 0.99 3.74
CA GLN A 51 -13.84 -0.06 3.25
C GLN A 51 -14.88 0.40 2.21
N ASN A 52 -15.33 1.66 2.27
CA ASN A 52 -16.27 2.23 1.28
C ASN A 52 -15.57 2.86 0.07
N ASN A 53 -14.28 2.57 -0.11
CA ASN A 53 -13.54 2.89 -1.32
C ASN A 53 -13.87 1.90 -2.45
N ASN A 54 -14.42 0.72 -2.11
CA ASN A 54 -14.77 -0.32 -3.07
C ASN A 54 -16.12 -0.10 -3.77
N THR A 55 -16.98 0.82 -3.31
CA THR A 55 -18.38 0.88 -3.79
C THR A 55 -18.68 2.00 -4.77
N LEU A 56 -17.75 2.92 -5.07
CA LEU A 56 -18.10 4.17 -5.76
C LEU A 56 -17.15 4.64 -6.88
N THR A 57 -16.34 3.77 -7.48
CA THR A 57 -15.64 4.15 -8.72
C THR A 57 -15.74 3.07 -9.79
N LYS A 58 -16.62 3.34 -10.76
CA LYS A 58 -16.59 2.86 -12.15
C LYS A 58 -15.25 3.15 -12.89
N GLU A 59 -14.26 3.66 -12.16
CA GLU A 59 -12.88 3.94 -12.56
C GLU A 59 -11.87 2.95 -11.93
N SER A 60 -12.30 1.96 -11.12
CA SER A 60 -11.44 0.87 -10.61
C SER A 60 -11.03 -0.15 -11.69
N LYS A 61 -11.09 0.24 -12.96
CA LYS A 61 -10.57 -0.51 -14.11
C LYS A 61 -9.05 -0.35 -14.28
N ILE A 62 -8.35 0.32 -13.36
CA ILE A 62 -6.90 0.62 -13.48
C ILE A 62 -6.06 -0.11 -12.43
N THR A 63 -6.55 -1.25 -11.94
CA THR A 63 -5.68 -2.39 -11.67
C THR A 63 -6.35 -3.52 -12.41
N SER A 64 -5.89 -3.80 -13.63
CA SER A 64 -6.49 -4.84 -14.44
C SER A 64 -6.48 -6.12 -13.60
N HIS A 65 -7.52 -6.96 -13.66
CA HIS A 65 -7.45 -8.29 -13.02
C HIS A 65 -6.17 -9.06 -13.40
N ALA A 66 -5.58 -8.74 -14.56
CA ALA A 66 -4.26 -9.18 -15.00
C ALA A 66 -3.11 -8.72 -14.08
N ASP A 67 -3.11 -7.47 -13.61
CA ASP A 67 -2.08 -6.92 -12.73
C ASP A 67 -2.17 -7.55 -11.33
N ILE A 68 -3.39 -7.78 -10.84
CA ILE A 68 -3.63 -8.47 -9.56
C ILE A 68 -3.15 -9.92 -9.67
N LYS A 69 -3.49 -10.61 -10.76
CA LYS A 69 -3.06 -12.00 -10.98
C LYS A 69 -1.54 -12.11 -11.13
N ALA A 70 -0.91 -11.19 -11.86
CA ALA A 70 0.54 -11.17 -12.00
C ALA A 70 1.25 -10.94 -10.65
N LEU A 71 0.70 -10.05 -9.81
CA LEU A 71 1.20 -9.83 -8.46
C LEU A 71 0.99 -11.04 -7.54
N GLU A 72 -0.13 -11.75 -7.66
CA GLU A 72 -0.38 -13.00 -6.92
C GLU A 72 0.57 -14.12 -7.35
N ASP A 73 0.84 -14.26 -8.65
CA ASP A 73 1.78 -15.22 -9.20
C ASP A 73 3.23 -14.90 -8.75
N GLU A 74 3.62 -13.62 -8.76
CA GLU A 74 4.90 -13.17 -8.23
C GLU A 74 5.02 -13.46 -6.72
N ASN A 75 3.97 -13.22 -5.96
CA ASN A 75 3.96 -13.53 -4.52
C ASN A 75 4.10 -15.04 -4.24
N ASN A 76 3.45 -15.88 -5.04
CA ASN A 76 3.55 -17.34 -4.92
C ASN A 76 4.95 -17.86 -5.29
N THR A 77 5.56 -17.32 -6.34
CA THR A 77 6.93 -17.69 -6.73
C THR A 77 7.94 -17.26 -5.67
N LEU A 78 7.82 -16.04 -5.14
CA LEU A 78 8.67 -15.56 -4.05
C LEU A 78 8.53 -16.40 -2.78
N LYS A 79 7.31 -16.79 -2.39
CA LYS A 79 7.08 -17.69 -1.23
C LYS A 79 7.74 -19.06 -1.43
N LYS A 80 7.67 -19.62 -2.64
CA LYS A 80 8.30 -20.91 -2.95
C LYS A 80 9.82 -20.83 -2.86
N LEU A 81 10.41 -19.80 -3.49
CA LEU A 81 11.85 -19.54 -3.42
C LEU A 81 12.32 -19.31 -1.98
N LEU A 82 11.54 -18.60 -1.16
CA LEU A 82 11.84 -18.39 0.25
C LEU A 82 11.84 -19.73 1.02
N GLY A 83 10.84 -20.59 0.79
CA GLY A 83 10.77 -21.91 1.41
C GLY A 83 11.95 -22.82 1.01
N GLU A 84 12.37 -22.79 -0.25
CA GLU A 84 13.55 -23.52 -0.73
C GLU A 84 14.84 -23.02 -0.05
N LYS A 85 14.97 -21.69 0.12
CA LYS A 85 16.10 -21.08 0.83
C LYS A 85 16.11 -21.41 2.32
N ASP A 86 14.96 -21.44 2.98
CA ASP A 86 14.86 -21.84 4.38
C ASP A 86 15.23 -23.32 4.58
N LEU A 87 14.87 -24.18 3.63
CA LEU A 87 15.23 -25.61 3.65
C LEU A 87 16.74 -25.80 3.43
N GLU A 88 17.33 -25.07 2.48
CA GLU A 88 18.78 -25.03 2.24
C GLU A 88 19.52 -24.57 3.51
N ILE A 89 19.04 -23.50 4.16
CA ILE A 89 19.60 -23.01 5.44
C ILE A 89 19.47 -24.07 6.54
N ALA A 90 18.33 -24.76 6.64
CA ALA A 90 18.11 -25.80 7.64
C ALA A 90 19.08 -26.97 7.46
N ILE A 91 19.26 -27.45 6.23
CA ILE A 91 20.21 -28.52 5.90
C ILE A 91 21.64 -28.09 6.19
N LEU A 92 22.04 -26.88 5.76
CA LEU A 92 23.39 -26.36 6.03
C LEU A 92 23.66 -26.22 7.52
N LYS A 93 22.67 -25.76 8.31
CA LYS A 93 22.77 -25.69 9.77
C LYS A 93 22.89 -27.07 10.41
N ASP A 94 22.15 -28.06 9.92
CA ASP A 94 22.22 -29.45 10.43
C ASP A 94 23.58 -30.10 10.13
N LEU A 95 24.12 -29.87 8.93
CA LEU A 95 25.47 -30.30 8.55
C LEU A 95 26.56 -29.61 9.40
N LEU A 96 26.41 -28.31 9.68
CA LEU A 96 27.31 -27.55 10.56
C LEU A 96 27.18 -27.93 12.03
N LYS A 97 26.07 -28.56 12.44
CA LYS A 97 25.90 -29.15 13.77
C LYS A 97 26.64 -30.49 13.92
N LYS A 98 27.17 -31.03 12.83
CA LYS A 98 27.82 -32.35 12.77
C LYS A 98 29.36 -32.39 12.79
N PRO A 99 30.08 -31.46 13.44
CA PRO A 99 31.39 -31.77 14.01
C PRO A 99 31.28 -31.83 15.54
N THR A 100 31.84 -32.88 16.14
CA THR A 100 31.89 -33.22 17.59
C THR A 100 30.80 -34.17 18.10
N ASN A 101 30.73 -35.38 17.55
CA ASN A 101 30.69 -36.54 18.46
C ASN A 101 31.88 -37.44 18.13
N ASP A 102 32.58 -37.80 19.20
CA ASP A 102 34.02 -38.02 19.26
C ASP A 102 34.55 -39.18 18.43
N SER A 103 35.78 -39.02 17.97
CA SER A 103 36.71 -40.14 17.89
C SER A 103 36.94 -40.70 19.30
N ARG A 104 36.36 -41.87 19.60
CA ARG A 104 36.92 -42.88 20.51
C ARG A 104 36.17 -44.20 20.40
#